data_AF-A0A6A2Y3Z8-F1
#
_entry.id   AF-A0A6A2Y3Z8-F1
#
_cell.length_a   1.000
_cell.length_b   1.000
_cell.length_c   1.000
_cell.angle_alpha   90.00
_cell.angle_beta   90.00
_cell.angle_gamma   90.00
#
_symmetry.space_group_name_H-M   'P 1'
#
loop_
_entity.id
_entity.type
_entity.pdbx_description
1 polymer ?
#
loop_
_entity_poly.entity_id
_entity_poly.type
_entity_poly.pdbx_seq_one_letter_code
_entity_poly.pdbx_strand_id
1 'polypeptide(L)'
;MIQVDQKNEAVLLPIYGSMVPFHVATIRTVSSQQDTNRNCFIRIIFHVPGTPFSPHDSNSLKNQGAIYLKEVSFRSKDPRHISEVVQQIKTLRRHVVARESEKAERATLVTQEKLQLAGNRFKPIRLSDLWIRPVFGGRGRKIPGTLEAHVNGFRYSTTRADERVDIMYGNIKHAFFQPAEKEMITLLHFHLHNHIMVGNKKTKDVQFYVEVMDVVQTLGGAKRSAYDPDEIEEEQRERDRKNKINMDFQSFVNRVNDLWGQPQFNGLDLEFDQPLRELGFHGVPYKASAFIVPTSSCLVELVENPFLVVTLSEIEIVNLERVGLGQKNFDMTIVFKDFKKDVLRIDSIPSTALDGIKEWLDTTDIKYYESRLNLNWRQILKTITDDPQSFIENGGWEFLNLEASDSDSEDEEESDQGYQPSDVEPESESEDDVSDSESLVESEDEEEEESEEESEEEKGKTWEELEREASNADREKGNESDSEEDRRRRKMKALGKSRAPPSSSIPKRSKLR
;
A
#
# COMPACT_ATOMS: atom_id res chain seq x y z
N MET A 1 -29.35 -10.86 31.84
CA MET A 1 -28.96 -9.70 31.00
C MET A 1 -27.56 -9.98 30.48
N ILE A 2 -27.30 -9.77 29.19
CA ILE A 2 -25.95 -9.97 28.62
C ILE A 2 -25.10 -8.78 29.03
N GLN A 3 -23.86 -9.03 29.45
CA GLN A 3 -22.93 -7.98 29.85
C GLN A 3 -21.57 -8.22 29.20
N VAL A 4 -20.87 -7.13 28.88
CA VAL A 4 -19.51 -7.18 28.33
C VAL A 4 -18.54 -6.68 29.40
N ASP A 5 -17.67 -7.57 29.85
CA ASP A 5 -16.56 -7.23 30.73
C ASP A 5 -15.34 -6.89 29.87
N GLN A 6 -15.15 -5.58 29.64
CA GLN A 6 -14.02 -5.08 28.86
C GLN A 6 -12.66 -5.34 29.53
N LYS A 7 -12.62 -5.42 30.87
CA LYS A 7 -11.36 -5.57 31.61
C LYS A 7 -10.81 -6.99 31.50
N ASN A 8 -11.70 -7.97 31.54
CA ASN A 8 -11.35 -9.39 31.43
C ASN A 8 -11.59 -9.97 30.03
N GLU A 9 -11.89 -9.11 29.05
CA GLU A 9 -12.10 -9.48 27.65
C GLU A 9 -13.16 -10.58 27.47
N ALA A 10 -14.22 -10.54 28.28
CA ALA A 10 -15.22 -11.60 28.38
C ALA A 10 -16.64 -11.07 28.17
N VAL A 11 -17.47 -11.90 27.53
CA VAL A 11 -18.91 -11.69 27.38
C VAL A 11 -19.62 -12.62 28.36
N LEU A 12 -20.43 -12.05 29.24
CA LEU A 12 -21.19 -12.77 30.25
C LEU A 12 -22.58 -13.10 29.70
N LEU A 13 -22.85 -14.39 29.51
CA LEU A 13 -24.10 -14.89 28.95
C LEU A 13 -24.98 -15.56 30.02
N PRO A 14 -26.28 -15.24 30.09
CA PRO A 14 -27.19 -15.85 31.05
C PRO A 14 -27.66 -17.24 30.57
N ILE A 15 -26.94 -18.29 30.94
CA ILE A 15 -27.28 -19.68 30.62
C ILE A 15 -28.08 -20.27 31.79
N TYR A 16 -29.38 -20.53 31.57
CA TYR A 16 -30.31 -21.11 32.55
C TYR A 16 -30.26 -20.46 33.95
N GLY A 17 -30.16 -19.13 33.98
CA GLY A 17 -30.14 -18.35 35.24
C GLY A 17 -28.74 -18.15 35.85
N SER A 18 -27.71 -18.77 35.29
CA SER A 18 -26.31 -18.56 35.67
C SER A 18 -25.58 -17.68 34.66
N MET A 19 -24.78 -16.73 35.12
CA MET A 19 -23.93 -15.92 34.23
C MET A 19 -22.64 -16.67 33.92
N VAL A 20 -22.46 -17.06 32.66
CA VAL A 20 -21.30 -17.82 32.19
C VAL A 20 -20.40 -16.90 31.37
N PRO A 21 -19.11 -16.74 31.74
CA PRO A 21 -18.17 -15.93 30.98
C PRO A 21 -17.64 -16.68 29.76
N PHE A 22 -17.61 -16.01 28.61
CA PHE A 22 -16.95 -16.46 27.39
C PHE A 22 -15.90 -15.44 26.97
N HIS A 23 -14.65 -15.84 26.81
CA HIS A 23 -13.62 -14.96 26.30
C HIS A 23 -13.96 -14.51 24.87
N VAL A 24 -13.74 -13.24 24.54
CA VAL A 24 -14.17 -12.69 23.24
C VAL A 24 -13.52 -13.40 22.04
N ALA A 25 -12.31 -13.94 22.21
CA ALA A 25 -11.61 -14.71 21.18
C ALA A 25 -12.32 -16.02 20.80
N THR A 26 -13.22 -16.55 21.64
CA THR A 26 -13.99 -17.75 21.28
C THR A 26 -15.22 -17.41 20.42
N ILE A 27 -15.56 -16.14 20.28
CA ILE A 27 -16.72 -15.67 19.52
C ILE A 27 -16.31 -15.40 18.07
N ARG A 28 -16.89 -16.14 17.13
CA ARG A 28 -16.69 -15.96 15.69
C ARG A 28 -17.44 -14.74 15.19
N THR A 29 -18.77 -14.72 15.35
CA THR A 29 -19.61 -13.61 14.88
C THR A 29 -20.75 -13.34 15.85
N VAL A 30 -21.20 -12.09 15.84
CA VAL A 30 -22.38 -11.65 16.60
C VAL A 30 -23.28 -10.84 15.67
N SER A 31 -24.56 -11.18 15.64
CA SER A 31 -25.57 -10.48 14.86
C SER A 31 -26.82 -10.20 15.69
N SER A 32 -27.53 -9.14 15.31
CA SER A 32 -28.85 -8.83 15.85
C SER A 32 -29.88 -8.84 14.73
N GLN A 33 -31.04 -9.45 14.97
CA GLN A 33 -32.20 -9.41 14.08
C GLN A 33 -33.39 -8.81 14.83
N GLN A 34 -34.12 -7.91 14.16
CA GLN A 34 -35.38 -7.38 14.68
C GLN A 34 -36.55 -8.09 13.99
N ASP A 35 -37.48 -8.59 14.77
CA ASP A 35 -38.73 -9.19 14.29
C ASP A 35 -39.86 -8.15 14.35
N THR A 36 -40.81 -8.25 13.41
CA THR A 36 -41.96 -7.34 13.23
C THR A 36 -42.80 -7.20 14.51
N ASN A 37 -42.72 -8.18 15.41
CA ASN A 37 -43.45 -8.24 16.68
C ASN A 37 -42.76 -7.54 17.88
N ARG A 38 -41.92 -6.51 17.64
CA ARG A 38 -41.17 -5.77 18.69
C ARG A 38 -40.26 -6.66 19.55
N ASN A 39 -39.83 -7.79 19.02
CA ASN A 39 -38.84 -8.65 19.65
C ASN A 39 -37.54 -8.56 18.86
N CYS A 40 -36.43 -8.64 19.57
CA CYS A 40 -35.11 -8.61 18.97
C CYS A 40 -34.35 -9.84 19.41
N PHE A 41 -33.60 -10.42 18.49
CA PHE A 41 -32.76 -11.58 18.69
C PHE A 41 -31.31 -11.15 18.59
N ILE A 42 -30.50 -11.61 19.54
CA ILE A 42 -29.04 -11.57 19.43
C ILE A 42 -28.56 -13.00 19.24
N ARG A 43 -27.83 -13.23 18.16
CA ARG A 43 -27.21 -14.51 17.82
C ARG A 43 -25.71 -14.37 17.97
N ILE A 44 -25.11 -15.22 18.79
CA ILE A 44 -23.67 -15.28 19.03
C ILE A 44 -23.21 -16.65 18.53
N ILE A 45 -22.28 -16.64 17.59
CA ILE A 45 -21.68 -17.84 16.99
C ILE A 45 -20.25 -17.93 17.50
N PHE A 46 -19.85 -19.11 17.96
CA PHE A 46 -18.52 -19.37 18.50
C PHE A 46 -17.64 -20.12 17.49
N HIS A 47 -16.33 -20.04 17.70
CA HIS A 47 -15.37 -20.88 17.00
C HIS A 47 -15.51 -22.33 17.46
N VAL A 48 -15.66 -23.24 16.50
CA VAL A 48 -15.74 -24.68 16.74
C VAL A 48 -14.64 -25.35 15.90
N PRO A 49 -13.87 -26.30 16.44
CA PRO A 49 -12.89 -27.06 15.66
C PRO A 49 -13.55 -27.80 14.49
N GLY A 50 -12.88 -27.87 13.33
CA GLY A 50 -13.40 -28.56 12.15
C GLY A 50 -14.42 -27.78 11.31
N THR A 51 -14.78 -26.54 11.68
CA THR A 51 -15.53 -25.67 10.77
C THR A 51 -14.58 -24.94 9.81
N PRO A 52 -14.98 -24.72 8.54
CA PRO A 52 -14.19 -23.91 7.62
C PRO A 52 -13.86 -22.55 8.26
N PHE A 53 -12.59 -22.14 8.16
CA PHE A 53 -12.06 -20.86 8.68
C PHE A 53 -11.99 -20.72 10.21
N SER A 54 -11.99 -21.81 10.98
CA SER A 54 -11.60 -21.73 12.40
C SER A 54 -10.08 -21.57 12.52
N PRO A 55 -9.56 -20.57 13.25
CA PRO A 55 -8.13 -20.50 13.52
C PRO A 55 -7.71 -21.78 14.24
N HIS A 56 -6.62 -22.41 13.79
CA HIS A 56 -6.00 -23.54 14.46
C HIS A 56 -5.33 -23.07 15.75
N ASP A 57 -6.14 -22.68 16.74
CA ASP A 57 -5.64 -22.35 18.06
C ASP A 57 -5.01 -23.58 18.70
N SER A 58 -3.85 -23.42 19.31
CA SER A 58 -3.18 -24.50 20.07
C SER A 58 -4.05 -25.16 21.15
N ASN A 59 -5.16 -24.53 21.55
CA ASN A 59 -6.16 -25.09 22.46
C ASN A 59 -7.25 -25.95 21.78
N SER A 60 -7.56 -25.72 20.49
CA SER A 60 -8.49 -26.57 19.73
C SER A 60 -7.84 -27.92 19.40
N LEU A 61 -6.54 -27.93 19.09
CA LEU A 61 -5.73 -29.13 18.89
C LEU A 61 -5.62 -30.00 20.16
N LYS A 62 -5.63 -29.39 21.35
CA LYS A 62 -5.52 -30.12 22.63
C LYS A 62 -6.80 -30.82 23.07
N ASN A 63 -7.97 -30.38 22.58
CA ASN A 63 -9.27 -30.81 23.09
C ASN A 63 -10.22 -31.31 21.98
N GLN A 64 -9.69 -32.03 20.99
CA GLN A 64 -10.46 -32.50 19.83
C GLN A 64 -11.72 -33.33 20.18
N GLY A 65 -11.76 -34.00 21.35
CA GLY A 65 -12.91 -34.77 21.82
C GLY A 65 -13.90 -34.03 22.73
N ALA A 66 -13.74 -32.72 22.93
CA ALA A 66 -14.62 -31.93 23.80
C ALA A 66 -15.93 -31.54 23.11
N ILE A 67 -16.97 -31.28 23.90
CA ILE A 67 -18.25 -30.74 23.40
C ILE A 67 -18.12 -29.21 23.33
N TYR A 68 -18.30 -28.65 22.14
CA TYR A 68 -18.22 -27.22 21.88
C TYR A 68 -19.60 -26.59 21.72
N LEU A 69 -19.75 -25.37 22.24
CA LEU A 69 -20.93 -24.54 22.00
C LEU A 69 -20.81 -23.89 20.63
N LYS A 70 -21.69 -24.20 19.68
CA LYS A 70 -21.67 -23.62 18.32
C LYS A 70 -22.31 -22.24 18.28
N GLU A 71 -23.50 -22.12 18.87
CA GLU A 71 -24.26 -20.88 18.84
C GLU A 71 -25.20 -20.76 20.03
N VAL A 72 -25.53 -19.51 20.36
CA VAL A 72 -26.57 -19.16 21.31
C VAL A 72 -27.39 -18.00 20.78
N SER A 73 -28.70 -18.06 21.02
CA SER A 73 -29.64 -17.04 20.58
C SER A 73 -30.47 -16.58 21.78
N PHE A 74 -30.46 -15.28 22.06
CA PHE A 74 -31.27 -14.68 23.11
C PHE A 74 -32.33 -13.76 22.50
N ARG A 75 -33.53 -13.81 23.05
CA ARG A 75 -34.64 -12.93 22.70
C ARG A 75 -34.80 -11.84 23.76
N SER A 76 -34.92 -10.60 23.35
CA SER A 76 -35.23 -9.45 24.20
C SER A 76 -36.36 -8.61 23.60
N LYS A 77 -37.01 -7.81 24.45
CA LYS A 77 -37.94 -6.75 24.05
C LYS A 77 -37.27 -5.37 23.98
N ASP A 78 -36.01 -5.28 24.39
CA ASP A 78 -35.22 -4.04 24.36
C ASP A 78 -34.25 -4.06 23.17
N PRO A 79 -34.61 -3.41 22.04
CA PRO A 79 -33.74 -3.32 20.87
C PRO A 79 -32.45 -2.53 21.15
N ARG A 80 -32.54 -1.47 21.96
CA ARG A 80 -31.43 -0.53 22.18
C ARG A 80 -30.28 -1.23 22.90
N HIS A 81 -30.62 -1.98 23.96
CA HIS A 81 -29.63 -2.74 24.70
C HIS A 81 -28.96 -3.83 23.86
N ILE A 82 -29.71 -4.51 22.98
CA ILE A 82 -29.11 -5.51 22.06
C ILE A 82 -28.12 -4.84 21.13
N SER A 83 -28.51 -3.75 20.46
CA SER A 83 -27.62 -3.04 19.53
C SER A 83 -26.34 -2.55 20.23
N GLU A 84 -26.47 -2.01 21.44
CA GLU A 84 -25.32 -1.58 22.25
C GLU A 84 -24.38 -2.75 22.57
N VAL A 85 -24.92 -3.88 23.06
CA VAL A 85 -24.14 -5.06 23.40
C VAL A 85 -23.44 -5.64 22.17
N VAL A 86 -24.13 -5.75 21.02
CA VAL A 86 -23.53 -6.21 19.77
C VAL A 86 -22.36 -5.31 19.38
N GLN A 87 -22.52 -3.98 19.46
CA GLN A 87 -21.45 -3.04 19.15
C GLN A 87 -20.27 -3.15 20.12
N GLN A 88 -20.53 -3.33 21.42
CA GLN A 88 -19.50 -3.55 22.43
C GLN A 88 -18.72 -4.85 22.17
N ILE A 89 -19.41 -5.96 21.87
CA ILE A 89 -18.77 -7.24 21.53
C ILE A 89 -17.94 -7.12 20.25
N LYS A 90 -18.50 -6.55 19.18
CA LYS A 90 -17.78 -6.32 17.91
C LYS A 90 -16.52 -5.48 18.13
N THR A 91 -16.61 -4.42 18.93
CA THR A 91 -15.46 -3.54 19.22
C THR A 91 -14.39 -4.25 20.05
N LEU A 92 -14.80 -4.95 21.11
CA LEU A 92 -13.89 -5.73 21.94
C LEU A 92 -13.18 -6.83 21.12
N ARG A 93 -13.92 -7.55 20.26
CA ARG A 93 -13.36 -8.58 19.35
C ARG A 93 -12.29 -7.97 18.45
N ARG A 94 -12.61 -6.86 17.77
CA ARG A 94 -11.66 -6.17 16.89
C ARG A 94 -10.38 -5.76 17.61
N HIS A 95 -10.48 -5.22 18.83
CA HIS A 95 -9.30 -4.84 19.61
C HIS A 95 -8.44 -6.04 20.02
N VAL A 96 -9.06 -7.13 20.48
CA VAL A 96 -8.31 -8.34 20.89
C VAL A 96 -7.66 -9.01 19.69
N VAL A 97 -8.38 -9.19 18.59
CA VAL A 97 -7.84 -9.78 17.35
C VAL A 97 -6.68 -8.95 16.81
N ALA A 98 -6.82 -7.62 16.74
CA ALA A 98 -5.75 -6.74 16.29
C ALA A 98 -4.50 -6.84 17.18
N ARG A 99 -4.69 -6.88 18.51
CA ARG A 99 -3.58 -6.99 19.47
C ARG A 99 -2.86 -8.33 19.37
N GLU A 100 -3.59 -9.44 19.30
CA GLU A 100 -2.99 -10.78 19.20
C GLU A 100 -2.30 -10.97 17.83
N SER A 101 -2.88 -10.44 16.75
CA SER A 101 -2.24 -10.41 15.43
C SER A 101 -0.92 -9.63 15.45
N GLU A 102 -0.93 -8.41 16.01
CA GLU A 102 0.30 -7.60 16.12
C GLU A 102 1.37 -8.29 16.98
N LYS A 103 0.96 -8.98 18.04
CA LYS A 103 1.86 -9.76 18.90
C LYS A 103 2.43 -10.97 18.17
N ALA A 104 1.62 -11.69 17.39
CA ALA A 104 2.06 -12.81 16.58
C ALA A 104 3.04 -12.36 15.49
N GLU A 105 2.72 -11.28 14.76
CA GLU A 105 3.63 -10.69 13.77
C GLU A 105 4.96 -10.28 14.40
N ARG A 106 4.93 -9.61 15.56
CA ARG A 106 6.15 -9.24 16.30
C ARG A 106 6.98 -10.44 16.74
N ALA A 107 6.34 -11.57 17.08
CA ALA A 107 7.05 -12.78 17.46
C ALA A 107 7.83 -13.42 16.30
N THR A 108 7.41 -13.17 15.05
CA THR A 108 8.11 -13.67 13.85
C THR A 108 9.31 -12.83 13.42
N LEU A 109 9.59 -11.71 14.09
CA LEU A 109 10.65 -10.79 13.68
C LEU A 109 12.03 -11.29 14.08
N VAL A 110 12.99 -11.12 13.17
CA VAL A 110 14.41 -11.34 13.46
C VAL A 110 14.89 -10.22 14.38
N THR A 111 15.48 -10.60 15.52
CA THR A 111 16.01 -9.64 16.49
C THR A 111 17.11 -8.81 15.86
N GLN A 112 16.92 -7.49 15.87
CA GLN A 112 17.89 -6.52 15.35
C GLN A 112 18.82 -6.03 16.45
N GLU A 113 20.03 -5.61 16.07
CA GLU A 113 20.90 -4.88 16.99
C GLU A 113 20.31 -3.51 17.36
N LYS A 114 20.74 -2.96 18.51
CA LYS A 114 20.28 -1.65 18.95
C LYS A 114 21.01 -0.55 18.19
N LEU A 115 20.26 0.48 17.78
CA LEU A 115 20.83 1.65 17.15
C LEU A 115 21.79 2.40 18.10
N GLN A 116 23.02 2.58 17.63
CA GLN A 116 24.06 3.36 18.29
C GLN A 116 23.99 4.80 17.80
N LEU A 117 23.53 5.68 18.67
CA LEU A 117 23.42 7.11 18.39
C LEU A 117 24.80 7.74 18.16
N ALA A 118 24.88 8.62 17.15
CA ALA A 118 26.04 9.48 16.97
C ALA A 118 26.26 10.33 18.23
N GLY A 119 27.45 10.27 18.82
CA GLY A 119 27.76 10.99 20.05
C GLY A 119 27.86 12.51 19.84
N ASN A 120 27.82 13.29 20.91
CA ASN A 120 27.81 14.77 20.89
C ASN A 120 28.95 15.44 20.08
N ARG A 121 30.03 14.72 19.75
CA ARG A 121 31.14 15.24 18.94
C ARG A 121 30.88 15.15 17.44
N PHE A 122 29.95 14.30 17.01
CA PHE A 122 29.63 14.07 15.60
C PHE A 122 28.14 14.37 15.38
N LYS A 123 27.84 15.50 14.74
CA LYS A 123 26.45 15.80 14.38
C LYS A 123 26.00 14.79 13.32
N PRO A 124 24.88 14.08 13.54
CA PRO A 124 24.39 13.13 12.56
C PRO A 124 24.06 13.84 11.24
N ILE A 125 24.25 13.12 10.13
CA ILE A 125 23.80 13.57 8.81
C ILE A 125 22.27 13.50 8.85
N ARG A 126 21.58 14.58 8.47
CA ARG A 126 20.13 14.70 8.63
C ARG A 126 19.47 15.16 7.34
N LEU A 127 18.28 14.63 7.09
CA LEU A 127 17.35 15.07 6.05
C LEU A 127 15.98 15.28 6.70
N SER A 128 15.46 16.51 6.64
CA SER A 128 14.21 16.91 7.31
C SER A 128 13.04 16.97 6.35
N ASP A 129 11.84 17.17 6.93
CA ASP A 129 10.59 17.41 6.21
C ASP A 129 10.15 16.22 5.34
N LEU A 130 10.45 15.01 5.80
CA LEU A 130 10.20 13.75 5.10
C LEU A 130 8.87 13.13 5.51
N TRP A 131 8.12 12.64 4.53
CA TRP A 131 7.07 11.67 4.75
C TRP A 131 7.64 10.26 4.77
N ILE A 132 6.92 9.31 5.38
CA ILE A 132 7.33 7.90 5.47
C ILE A 132 6.25 6.97 4.90
N ARG A 133 6.66 5.92 4.21
CA ARG A 133 5.83 4.77 3.84
C ARG A 133 6.51 3.47 4.32
N PRO A 134 5.79 2.52 4.93
CA PRO A 134 4.38 2.63 5.33
C PRO A 134 4.18 3.70 6.43
N VAL A 135 2.98 4.27 6.47
CA VAL A 135 2.63 5.30 7.45
C VAL A 135 2.50 4.70 8.86
N PHE A 136 2.91 5.46 9.87
CA PHE A 136 2.62 5.11 11.27
C PHE A 136 1.10 5.01 11.49
N GLY A 137 0.69 4.02 12.27
CA GLY A 137 -0.71 3.87 12.68
C GLY A 137 -1.13 4.94 13.68
N GLY A 138 -2.40 5.33 13.68
CA GLY A 138 -2.95 6.29 14.64
C GLY A 138 -4.03 7.19 14.03
N ARG A 139 -4.84 7.82 14.88
CA ARG A 139 -5.92 8.76 14.46
C ARG A 139 -5.42 10.20 14.27
N GLY A 140 -4.12 10.46 14.46
CA GLY A 140 -3.54 11.79 14.33
C GLY A 140 -3.30 12.18 12.87
N ARG A 141 -3.27 13.49 12.59
CA ARG A 141 -2.77 13.99 11.30
C ARG A 141 -1.33 13.50 11.09
N LYS A 142 -0.98 13.18 9.85
CA LYS A 142 0.39 12.85 9.45
C LYS A 142 1.30 14.05 9.74
N ILE A 143 2.49 13.78 10.26
CA ILE A 143 3.49 14.81 10.56
C ILE A 143 4.78 14.43 9.82
N PRO A 144 5.41 15.37 9.10
CA PRO A 144 6.70 15.10 8.48
C PRO A 144 7.79 14.95 9.55
N GLY A 145 8.71 14.01 9.34
CA GLY A 145 9.79 13.69 10.25
C GLY A 145 11.17 14.08 9.73
N THR A 146 12.19 13.64 10.45
CA THR A 146 13.60 13.80 10.08
C THR A 146 14.28 12.44 10.11
N LEU A 147 15.02 12.13 9.04
CA LEU A 147 15.89 10.96 8.94
C LEU A 147 17.31 11.36 9.35
N GLU A 148 17.87 10.67 10.33
CA GLU A 148 19.22 10.89 10.86
C GLU A 148 20.08 9.64 10.66
N ALA A 149 21.27 9.80 10.07
CA ALA A 149 22.28 8.74 9.95
C ALA A 149 23.16 8.72 11.21
N HIS A 150 23.29 7.55 11.82
CA HIS A 150 24.05 7.32 13.04
C HIS A 150 25.20 6.32 12.82
N VAL A 151 25.70 5.70 13.90
CA VAL A 151 26.93 4.88 13.84
C VAL A 151 26.70 3.55 13.11
N ASN A 152 25.53 2.93 13.27
CA ASN A 152 25.24 1.62 12.68
C ASN A 152 23.84 1.54 12.02
N GLY A 153 23.20 2.68 11.78
CA GLY A 153 21.87 2.70 11.19
C GLY A 153 21.29 4.11 11.05
N PHE A 154 20.08 4.17 10.53
CA PHE A 154 19.26 5.36 10.47
C PHE A 154 18.22 5.38 11.59
N ARG A 155 17.82 6.60 11.95
CA ARG A 155 16.65 6.87 12.77
C ARG A 155 15.77 7.87 12.07
N TYR A 156 14.52 7.48 11.84
CA TYR A 156 13.47 8.43 11.53
C TYR A 156 12.65 8.72 12.78
N SER A 157 12.37 10.00 13.02
CA SER A 157 11.48 10.43 14.10
C SER A 157 10.68 11.66 13.69
N THR A 158 9.44 11.73 14.18
CA THR A 158 8.63 12.96 14.11
C THR A 158 8.67 13.70 15.46
N THR A 159 7.83 14.73 15.60
CA THR A 159 7.64 15.41 16.90
C THR A 159 6.92 14.53 17.93
N ARG A 160 6.33 13.41 17.51
CA ARG A 160 5.68 12.43 18.38
C ARG A 160 6.67 11.32 18.73
N ALA A 161 6.78 11.01 20.02
CA ALA A 161 7.75 10.04 20.53
C ALA A 161 7.47 8.59 20.11
N ASP A 162 6.20 8.28 19.80
CA ASP A 162 5.72 6.98 19.31
C ASP A 162 5.91 6.79 17.79
N GLU A 163 6.15 7.86 17.03
CA GLU A 163 6.42 7.81 15.59
C GLU A 163 7.93 7.80 15.33
N ARG A 164 8.55 6.67 15.66
CA ARG A 164 9.98 6.44 15.50
C ARG A 164 10.23 5.09 14.85
N VAL A 165 11.17 5.06 13.89
CA VAL A 165 11.68 3.81 13.30
C VAL A 165 13.20 3.87 13.21
N ASP A 166 13.84 2.75 13.53
CA ASP A 166 15.27 2.56 13.39
C ASP A 166 15.53 1.54 12.27
N ILE A 167 16.44 1.84 11.36
CA ILE A 167 16.83 0.97 10.24
C ILE A 167 18.33 0.69 10.37
N MET A 168 18.69 -0.55 10.69
CA MET A 168 20.09 -0.94 10.86
C MET A 168 20.78 -1.11 9.51
N TYR A 169 22.02 -0.64 9.39
CA TYR A 169 22.80 -0.78 8.16
C TYR A 169 22.94 -2.24 7.74
N GLY A 170 23.21 -3.14 8.69
CA GLY A 170 23.31 -4.58 8.41
C GLY A 170 21.99 -5.26 8.00
N ASN A 171 20.86 -4.57 8.03
CA ASN A 171 19.58 -5.10 7.57
C ASN A 171 19.11 -4.48 6.25
N ILE A 172 19.84 -3.51 5.69
CA ILE A 172 19.56 -2.94 4.38
C ILE A 172 20.11 -3.91 3.33
N LYS A 173 19.22 -4.40 2.47
CA LYS A 173 19.58 -5.21 1.30
C LYS A 173 19.85 -4.32 0.10
N HIS A 174 18.95 -3.36 -0.14
CA HIS A 174 19.09 -2.36 -1.20
C HIS A 174 18.68 -0.98 -0.68
N ALA A 175 19.44 0.04 -1.07
CA ALA A 175 19.10 1.44 -0.84
C ALA A 175 18.98 2.15 -2.18
N PHE A 176 17.87 2.84 -2.40
CA PHE A 176 17.61 3.57 -3.64
C PHE A 176 17.46 5.05 -3.37
N PHE A 177 17.97 5.86 -4.28
CA PHE A 177 17.66 7.27 -4.38
C PHE A 177 17.04 7.55 -5.75
N GLN A 178 15.83 8.09 -5.77
CA GLN A 178 15.16 8.48 -7.00
C GLN A 178 14.83 9.97 -6.96
N PRO A 179 15.53 10.80 -7.76
CA PRO A 179 15.20 12.21 -7.90
C PRO A 179 13.85 12.36 -8.60
N ALA A 180 13.16 13.46 -8.32
CA ALA A 180 11.94 13.79 -9.05
C ALA A 180 12.35 14.31 -10.43
N GLU A 181 12.01 13.58 -11.48
CA GLU A 181 12.20 14.03 -12.87
C GLU A 181 10.87 14.29 -13.55
N LYS A 182 10.04 13.24 -13.66
CA LYS A 182 8.65 13.33 -14.14
C LYS A 182 7.64 12.96 -13.05
N GLU A 183 8.13 12.42 -11.96
CA GLU A 183 7.38 12.00 -10.79
C GLU A 183 7.07 13.18 -9.88
N MET A 184 6.01 13.02 -9.09
CA MET A 184 5.55 14.03 -8.12
C MET A 184 6.35 14.01 -6.82
N ILE A 185 7.25 13.03 -6.64
CA ILE A 185 8.00 12.82 -5.39
C ILE A 185 9.48 12.60 -5.65
N THR A 186 10.30 13.09 -4.72
CA THR A 186 11.71 12.71 -4.56
C THR A 186 11.78 11.76 -3.38
N LEU A 187 12.46 10.61 -3.52
CA LEU A 187 12.41 9.55 -2.52
C LEU A 187 13.77 8.89 -2.23
N LEU A 188 13.88 8.36 -1.01
CA LEU A 188 14.84 7.34 -0.59
C LEU A 188 14.06 6.08 -0.23
N HIS A 189 14.46 4.93 -0.77
CA HIS A 189 13.81 3.65 -0.47
C HIS A 189 14.80 2.66 0.08
N PHE A 190 14.45 1.99 1.17
CA PHE A 190 15.24 0.92 1.75
C PHE A 190 14.46 -0.39 1.68
N HIS A 191 15.01 -1.34 0.92
CA HIS A 191 14.55 -2.72 0.92
C HIS A 191 15.41 -3.54 1.88
N LEU A 192 14.78 -4.27 2.80
CA LEU A 192 15.45 -4.90 3.93
C LEU A 192 15.57 -6.41 3.75
N HIS A 193 16.65 -7.00 4.29
CA HIS A 193 16.80 -8.45 4.37
C HIS A 193 15.68 -9.06 5.22
N ASN A 194 15.48 -8.50 6.41
CA ASN A 194 14.49 -8.97 7.38
C ASN A 194 13.41 -7.92 7.61
N HIS A 195 12.19 -8.41 7.82
CA HIS A 195 11.06 -7.56 8.16
C HIS A 195 11.31 -6.81 9.47
N ILE A 196 10.85 -5.56 9.53
CA ILE A 196 10.78 -4.75 10.74
C ILE A 196 9.35 -4.25 10.96
N MET A 197 9.06 -3.71 12.14
CA MET A 197 7.81 -3.01 12.41
C MET A 197 7.97 -1.52 12.17
N VAL A 198 7.05 -0.95 11.40
CA VAL A 198 6.85 0.49 11.29
C VAL A 198 5.46 0.80 11.83
N GLY A 199 5.40 1.31 13.06
CA GLY A 199 4.15 1.37 13.84
C GLY A 199 3.58 -0.03 14.04
N ASN A 200 2.42 -0.30 13.43
CA ASN A 200 1.71 -1.57 13.52
C ASN A 200 1.83 -2.42 12.25
N LYS A 201 2.62 -1.98 11.26
CA LYS A 201 2.80 -2.72 9.99
C LYS A 201 4.16 -3.41 9.97
N LYS A 202 4.15 -4.72 9.75
CA LYS A 202 5.34 -5.50 9.39
C LYS A 202 5.69 -5.23 7.92
N THR A 203 6.93 -4.85 7.62
CA THR A 203 7.36 -4.52 6.24
C THR A 203 8.83 -4.86 6.01
N LYS A 204 9.19 -5.17 4.77
CA LYS A 204 10.57 -5.17 4.26
C LYS A 204 10.95 -3.88 3.58
N ASP A 205 9.98 -3.04 3.23
CA ASP A 205 10.19 -1.84 2.45
C ASP A 205 9.85 -0.61 3.30
N VAL A 206 10.81 0.30 3.41
CA VAL A 206 10.64 1.58 4.09
C VAL A 206 11.13 2.70 3.19
N GLN A 207 10.24 3.63 2.89
CA GLN A 207 10.48 4.74 2.00
C GLN A 207 10.32 6.07 2.72
N PHE A 208 11.22 7.01 2.42
CA PHE A 208 11.14 8.40 2.83
C PHE A 208 11.03 9.29 1.61
N TYR A 209 10.06 10.21 1.58
CA TYR A 209 9.82 11.00 0.38
C TYR A 209 9.35 12.42 0.68
N VAL A 210 9.51 13.31 -0.31
CA VAL A 210 8.95 14.67 -0.34
C VAL A 210 8.18 14.85 -1.62
N GLU A 211 7.00 15.47 -1.53
CA GLU A 211 6.20 15.87 -2.68
C GLU A 211 6.76 17.18 -3.27
N VAL A 212 7.14 17.14 -4.55
CA VAL A 212 7.78 18.26 -5.24
C VAL A 212 6.81 19.14 -6.03
N MET A 213 5.61 18.64 -6.30
CA MET A 213 4.54 19.38 -6.97
C MET A 213 3.34 19.51 -6.03
N ASP A 214 2.73 20.69 -6.00
CA ASP A 214 1.47 20.89 -5.29
C ASP A 214 0.33 20.33 -6.15
N VAL A 215 -0.55 19.53 -5.52
CA VAL A 215 -1.83 19.18 -6.16
C VAL A 215 -2.57 20.48 -6.37
N VAL A 216 -2.65 20.97 -7.61
CA VAL A 216 -3.32 22.22 -7.95
C VAL A 216 -4.77 22.11 -7.46
N GLN A 217 -5.04 22.72 -6.30
CA GLN A 217 -6.41 22.94 -5.85
C GLN A 217 -6.99 23.99 -6.79
N THR A 218 -7.77 23.53 -7.76
CA THR A 218 -8.51 24.34 -8.71
C THR A 218 -9.45 25.30 -7.96
N LEU A 219 -8.97 26.49 -7.66
CA LEU A 219 -9.76 27.66 -7.31
C LEU A 219 -9.75 28.62 -8.50
N GLY A 220 -10.72 28.43 -9.41
CA GLY A 220 -11.13 29.43 -10.39
C GLY A 220 -10.62 29.18 -11.81
N GLY A 221 -11.53 28.86 -12.72
CA GLY A 221 -11.32 28.75 -14.17
C GLY A 221 -11.02 30.08 -14.86
N ALA A 222 -9.97 30.78 -14.45
CA ALA A 222 -9.36 31.81 -15.27
C ALA A 222 -8.47 31.12 -16.32
N LYS A 223 -8.68 31.44 -17.59
CA LYS A 223 -7.87 30.94 -18.71
C LYS A 223 -6.41 31.32 -18.48
N ARG A 224 -5.63 30.37 -17.95
CA ARG A 224 -4.17 30.44 -17.84
C ARG A 224 -3.60 30.58 -19.24
N SER A 225 -2.90 31.68 -19.48
CA SER A 225 -2.25 31.97 -20.75
C SER A 225 -0.78 31.75 -20.52
N ALA A 226 -0.15 30.85 -21.28
CA ALA A 226 1.28 30.52 -21.19
C ALA A 226 2.27 31.71 -21.36
N TYR A 227 1.76 32.92 -21.57
CA TYR A 227 2.49 34.18 -21.66
C TYR A 227 2.13 35.16 -20.52
N ASP A 228 1.38 34.72 -19.51
CA ASP A 228 1.12 35.50 -18.31
C ASP A 228 2.39 35.49 -17.43
N PRO A 229 2.98 36.66 -17.14
CA PRO A 229 4.16 36.75 -16.28
C PRO A 229 3.98 36.06 -14.93
N ASP A 230 2.76 36.08 -14.38
CA ASP A 230 2.46 35.47 -13.08
C ASP A 230 2.51 33.93 -13.15
N GLU A 231 2.10 33.33 -14.27
CA GLU A 231 2.16 31.88 -14.50
C GLU A 231 3.59 31.40 -14.70
N ILE A 232 4.38 32.15 -15.48
CA ILE A 232 5.81 31.85 -15.71
C ILE A 232 6.59 31.93 -14.39
N GLU A 233 6.29 32.92 -13.54
CA GLU A 233 6.91 33.06 -12.22
C GLU A 233 6.54 31.91 -11.27
N GLU A 234 5.28 31.45 -11.30
CA GLU A 234 4.84 30.28 -10.53
C GLU A 234 5.54 28.99 -10.98
N GLU A 235 5.60 28.75 -12.29
CA GLU A 235 6.27 27.59 -12.86
C GLU A 235 7.77 27.59 -12.54
N GLN A 236 8.40 28.77 -12.54
CA GLN A 236 9.82 28.91 -12.17
C GLN A 236 10.04 28.65 -10.67
N ARG A 237 9.15 29.12 -9.79
CA ARG A 237 9.19 28.79 -8.35
C ARG A 237 9.06 27.29 -8.10
N GLU A 238 8.19 26.60 -8.83
CA GLU A 238 8.02 25.15 -8.72
C GLU A 238 9.29 24.40 -9.16
N ARG A 239 9.90 24.79 -10.29
CA ARG A 239 11.18 24.22 -10.73
C ARG A 239 12.29 24.43 -9.73
N ASP A 240 12.43 25.65 -9.19
CA ASP A 240 13.47 25.97 -8.20
C ASP A 240 13.27 25.18 -6.90
N ARG A 241 12.01 25.00 -6.46
CA ARG A 241 11.67 24.16 -5.30
C ARG A 241 12.04 22.70 -5.54
N LYS A 242 11.66 22.13 -6.68
CA LYS A 242 11.99 20.75 -7.07
C LYS A 242 13.50 20.53 -7.13
N ASN A 243 14.24 21.43 -7.79
CA ASN A 243 15.69 21.34 -7.90
C ASN A 243 16.37 21.42 -6.53
N LYS A 244 15.87 22.29 -5.65
CA LYS A 244 16.37 22.38 -4.28
C LYS A 244 16.15 21.08 -3.50
N ILE A 245 14.97 20.48 -3.58
CA ILE A 245 14.66 19.21 -2.92
C ILE A 245 15.58 18.09 -3.43
N ASN A 246 15.70 17.94 -4.76
CA ASN A 246 16.61 16.96 -5.37
C ASN A 246 18.07 17.17 -4.89
N MET A 247 18.54 18.43 -4.83
CA MET A 247 19.88 18.75 -4.36
C MET A 247 20.09 18.44 -2.86
N ASP A 248 19.09 18.69 -2.03
CA ASP A 248 19.14 18.38 -0.59
C ASP A 248 19.23 16.85 -0.36
N PHE A 249 18.45 16.06 -1.11
CA PHE A 249 18.53 14.60 -1.09
C PHE A 249 19.88 14.10 -1.61
N GLN A 250 20.35 14.61 -2.75
CA GLN A 250 21.66 14.23 -3.31
C GLN A 250 22.80 14.53 -2.33
N SER A 251 22.75 15.68 -1.66
CA SER A 251 23.73 16.06 -0.62
C SER A 251 23.69 15.10 0.57
N PHE A 252 22.50 14.68 1.00
CA PHE A 252 22.34 13.67 2.04
C PHE A 252 22.93 12.32 1.59
N VAL A 253 22.56 11.83 0.41
CA VAL A 253 23.03 10.57 -0.19
C VAL A 253 24.55 10.54 -0.30
N ASN A 254 25.16 11.59 -0.84
CA ASN A 254 26.61 11.68 -0.99
C ASN A 254 27.33 11.58 0.36
N ARG A 255 26.83 12.29 1.38
CA ARG A 255 27.43 12.26 2.73
C ARG A 255 27.26 10.91 3.42
N VAL A 256 26.17 10.19 3.13
CA VAL A 256 25.95 8.83 3.65
C VAL A 256 26.83 7.82 2.92
N ASN A 257 27.00 7.93 1.60
CA ASN A 257 27.96 7.11 0.86
C ASN A 257 29.39 7.31 1.38
N ASP A 258 29.79 8.55 1.69
CA ASP A 258 31.09 8.83 2.33
C ASP A 258 31.22 8.15 3.71
N LEU A 259 30.12 8.05 4.47
CA LEU A 259 30.07 7.34 5.75
C LEU A 259 30.19 5.82 5.54
N TRP A 260 29.48 5.26 4.57
CA TRP A 260 29.51 3.84 4.23
C TRP A 260 30.83 3.40 3.60
N GLY A 261 31.58 4.31 2.96
CA GLY A 261 32.94 4.05 2.50
C GLY A 261 33.99 3.87 3.61
N GLN A 262 33.60 3.98 4.89
CA GLN A 262 34.51 3.74 6.01
C GLN A 262 34.79 2.24 6.19
N PRO A 263 36.02 1.84 6.58
CA PRO A 263 36.44 0.43 6.65
C PRO A 263 35.53 -0.49 7.49
N GLN A 264 34.84 0.07 8.48
CA GLN A 264 33.91 -0.67 9.34
C GLN A 264 32.65 -1.18 8.62
N PHE A 265 32.31 -0.66 7.43
CA PHE A 265 31.14 -1.05 6.66
C PHE A 265 31.48 -1.76 5.33
N ASN A 266 32.75 -1.95 5.01
CA ASN A 266 33.19 -2.60 3.75
C ASN A 266 32.58 -4.00 3.52
N GLY A 267 32.13 -4.69 4.59
CA GLY A 267 31.49 -6.00 4.49
C GLY A 267 29.98 -5.97 4.23
N LEU A 268 29.36 -4.79 4.14
CA LEU A 268 27.90 -4.64 3.99
C LEU A 268 27.49 -4.24 2.57
N ASP A 269 28.44 -3.87 1.70
CA ASP A 269 28.18 -3.48 0.30
C ASP A 269 27.08 -2.42 0.14
N LEU A 270 27.13 -1.39 0.99
CA LEU A 270 26.10 -0.36 1.06
C LEU A 270 26.39 0.78 0.10
N GLU A 271 25.50 0.95 -0.87
CA GLU A 271 25.46 2.10 -1.76
C GLU A 271 24.03 2.48 -2.12
N PHE A 272 23.83 3.75 -2.47
CA PHE A 272 22.57 4.20 -3.05
C PHE A 272 22.56 3.96 -4.55
N ASP A 273 21.70 3.03 -4.99
CA ASP A 273 21.42 2.77 -6.40
C ASP A 273 20.38 3.78 -6.93
N GLN A 274 20.41 4.06 -8.24
CA GLN A 274 19.52 5.01 -8.90
C GLN A 274 18.81 4.36 -10.09
N PRO A 275 17.48 4.54 -10.24
CA PRO A 275 16.74 4.03 -11.39
C PRO A 275 17.24 4.61 -12.72
N LEU A 276 17.57 3.73 -13.66
CA LEU A 276 18.02 4.05 -15.02
C LEU A 276 16.80 4.28 -15.92
N ARG A 277 16.24 5.49 -15.84
CA ARG A 277 14.96 5.85 -16.47
C ARG A 277 14.88 5.51 -17.96
N GLU A 278 15.98 5.66 -18.69
CA GLU A 278 16.05 5.43 -20.15
C GLU A 278 15.75 3.98 -20.54
N LEU A 279 15.98 3.05 -19.61
CA LEU A 279 15.70 1.62 -19.78
C LEU A 279 14.34 1.21 -19.18
N GLY A 280 13.57 2.17 -18.65
CA GLY A 280 12.28 1.89 -18.02
C GLY A 280 11.18 1.62 -19.03
N PHE A 281 10.20 0.81 -18.62
CA PHE A 281 9.06 0.41 -19.44
C PHE A 281 7.78 0.39 -18.62
N HIS A 282 6.64 0.45 -19.32
CA HIS A 282 5.34 0.31 -18.67
C HIS A 282 4.91 -1.16 -18.63
N GLY A 283 4.30 -1.57 -17.53
CA GLY A 283 3.74 -2.90 -17.35
C GLY A 283 2.82 -2.96 -16.13
N VAL A 284 2.14 -4.08 -15.93
CA VAL A 284 1.21 -4.31 -14.81
C VAL A 284 1.81 -5.37 -13.88
N PRO A 285 2.64 -4.99 -12.89
CA PRO A 285 3.22 -5.94 -11.94
C PRO A 285 2.21 -6.42 -10.87
N TYR A 286 1.16 -5.63 -10.65
CA TYR A 286 0.11 -5.91 -9.67
C TYR A 286 -1.28 -5.68 -10.29
N LYS A 287 -1.99 -4.60 -9.88
CA LYS A 287 -3.36 -4.30 -10.33
C LYS A 287 -3.45 -3.17 -11.35
N ALA A 288 -2.42 -2.35 -11.48
CA ALA A 288 -2.41 -1.16 -12.32
C ALA A 288 -1.13 -1.09 -13.14
N SER A 289 -1.22 -0.37 -14.26
CA SER A 289 -0.05 -0.06 -15.08
C SER A 289 0.87 0.89 -14.34
N ALA A 290 2.14 0.52 -14.20
CA ALA A 290 3.17 1.30 -13.54
C ALA A 290 4.41 1.40 -14.43
N PHE A 291 5.24 2.41 -14.19
CA PHE A 291 6.51 2.58 -14.89
C PHE A 291 7.61 1.87 -14.10
N ILE A 292 8.04 0.73 -14.61
CA ILE A 292 9.04 -0.13 -14.00
C ILE A 292 10.40 0.24 -14.58
N VAL A 293 11.40 0.35 -13.72
CA VAL A 293 12.72 0.87 -14.10
C VAL A 293 13.81 -0.05 -13.56
N PRO A 294 14.78 -0.46 -14.40
CA PRO A 294 15.95 -1.16 -13.90
C PRO A 294 16.90 -0.20 -13.18
N THR A 295 17.69 -0.75 -12.30
CA THR A 295 18.80 -0.10 -11.57
C THR A 295 20.06 -0.90 -11.85
N SER A 296 21.18 -0.63 -11.18
CA SER A 296 22.40 -1.43 -11.37
C SER A 296 22.22 -2.89 -10.95
N SER A 297 21.40 -3.14 -9.92
CA SER A 297 21.29 -4.46 -9.26
C SER A 297 19.87 -4.99 -9.11
N CYS A 298 18.86 -4.17 -9.43
CA CYS A 298 17.44 -4.47 -9.23
C CYS A 298 16.55 -4.02 -10.40
N LEU A 299 15.36 -4.60 -10.50
CA LEU A 299 14.22 -4.07 -11.26
C LEU A 299 13.19 -3.53 -10.27
N VAL A 300 12.80 -2.26 -10.38
CA VAL A 300 12.04 -1.56 -9.34
C VAL A 300 10.84 -0.75 -9.85
N GLU A 301 9.86 -0.58 -8.98
CA GLU A 301 8.80 0.42 -9.04
C GLU A 301 8.64 0.96 -7.62
N LEU A 302 8.99 2.23 -7.41
CA LEU A 302 9.11 2.84 -6.08
C LEU A 302 8.15 4.01 -5.88
N VAL A 303 7.41 4.43 -6.90
CA VAL A 303 6.59 5.64 -6.84
C VAL A 303 5.24 5.34 -6.20
N GLU A 304 4.64 4.23 -6.62
CA GLU A 304 3.33 3.78 -6.17
C GLU A 304 3.41 2.57 -5.25
N ASN A 305 2.31 2.29 -4.55
CA ASN A 305 2.21 1.15 -3.65
C ASN A 305 1.21 0.14 -4.25
N PRO A 306 1.50 -1.17 -4.19
CA PRO A 306 2.64 -1.80 -3.54
C PRO A 306 3.95 -1.64 -4.33
N PHE A 307 5.06 -1.46 -3.61
CA PHE A 307 6.38 -1.31 -4.23
C PHE A 307 6.81 -2.60 -4.92
N LEU A 308 7.58 -2.47 -5.99
CA LEU A 308 8.25 -3.58 -6.65
C LEU A 308 9.76 -3.45 -6.43
N VAL A 309 10.39 -4.48 -5.86
CA VAL A 309 11.84 -4.58 -5.75
C VAL A 309 12.26 -6.02 -6.06
N VAL A 310 12.87 -6.21 -7.22
CA VAL A 310 13.36 -7.51 -7.69
C VAL A 310 14.87 -7.44 -7.75
N THR A 311 15.56 -8.29 -6.98
CA THR A 311 17.03 -8.38 -7.02
C THR A 311 17.45 -9.24 -8.21
N LEU A 312 18.28 -8.71 -9.11
CA LEU A 312 18.65 -9.41 -10.35
C LEU A 312 19.42 -10.70 -10.07
N SER A 313 20.29 -10.71 -9.06
CA SER A 313 21.05 -11.91 -8.68
C SER A 313 20.20 -13.06 -8.12
N GLU A 314 18.93 -12.81 -7.76
CA GLU A 314 17.98 -13.82 -7.29
C GLU A 314 17.11 -14.40 -8.40
N ILE A 315 17.21 -13.86 -9.62
CA ILE A 315 16.50 -14.35 -10.80
C ILE A 315 17.21 -15.60 -11.32
N GLU A 316 16.44 -16.65 -11.58
CA GLU A 316 16.90 -17.88 -12.23
C GLU A 316 16.76 -17.75 -13.75
N ILE A 317 15.54 -17.48 -14.23
CA ILE A 317 15.24 -17.24 -15.64
C ILE A 317 14.11 -16.23 -15.79
N VAL A 318 13.96 -15.69 -17.00
CA VAL A 318 12.81 -14.88 -17.41
C VAL A 318 12.10 -15.56 -18.59
N ASN A 319 10.77 -15.62 -18.57
CA ASN A 319 9.99 -16.05 -19.73
C ASN A 319 9.14 -14.90 -20.24
N LEU A 320 9.32 -14.54 -21.51
CA LEU A 320 8.54 -13.54 -22.23
C LEU A 320 7.36 -14.26 -22.89
N GLU A 321 6.18 -14.13 -22.29
CA GLU A 321 4.97 -14.83 -22.70
C GLU A 321 4.12 -13.99 -23.65
N ARG A 322 3.33 -14.66 -24.49
CA ARG A 322 2.48 -14.05 -25.52
C ARG A 322 3.25 -13.22 -26.54
N VAL A 323 4.53 -13.54 -26.75
CA VAL A 323 5.32 -12.92 -27.82
C VAL A 323 4.94 -13.56 -29.16
N GLY A 324 4.47 -12.74 -30.10
CA GLY A 324 4.04 -13.21 -31.41
C GLY A 324 3.59 -12.08 -32.35
N LEU A 325 3.54 -12.38 -33.64
CA LEU A 325 3.13 -11.43 -34.68
C LEU A 325 1.69 -10.95 -34.44
N GLY A 326 1.50 -9.62 -34.40
CA GLY A 326 0.19 -8.99 -34.25
C GLY A 326 -0.26 -8.71 -32.80
N GLN A 327 0.49 -9.18 -31.80
CA GLN A 327 0.23 -8.83 -30.40
C GLN A 327 0.78 -7.43 -30.09
N LYS A 328 -0.06 -6.59 -29.46
CA LYS A 328 0.34 -5.24 -29.03
C LYS A 328 1.07 -5.25 -27.69
N ASN A 329 0.81 -6.28 -26.88
CA ASN A 329 1.34 -6.41 -25.54
C ASN A 329 1.80 -7.86 -25.32
N PHE A 330 2.78 -8.04 -24.46
CA PHE A 330 3.27 -9.34 -24.00
C PHE A 330 3.38 -9.32 -22.47
N ASP A 331 3.62 -10.48 -21.85
CA ASP A 331 3.86 -10.59 -20.41
C ASP A 331 5.28 -11.04 -20.14
N MET A 332 5.80 -10.69 -18.97
CA MET A 332 7.09 -11.15 -18.50
C MET A 332 6.89 -11.90 -17.18
N THR A 333 7.34 -13.16 -17.14
CA THR A 333 7.38 -13.96 -15.91
C THR A 333 8.81 -14.10 -15.44
N ILE A 334 9.08 -13.70 -14.20
CA ILE A 334 10.37 -13.82 -13.54
C ILE A 334 10.32 -15.02 -12.59
N VAL A 335 11.17 -15.99 -12.86
CA VAL A 335 11.37 -17.18 -12.01
C VAL A 335 12.57 -16.93 -11.10
N PHE A 336 12.41 -17.18 -9.81
CA PHE A 336 13.47 -16.99 -8.82
C PHE A 336 14.29 -18.27 -8.60
N LYS A 337 15.53 -18.13 -8.15
CA LYS A 337 16.41 -19.24 -7.75
C LYS A 337 15.85 -20.07 -6.59
N ASP A 338 15.04 -19.43 -5.73
CA ASP A 338 14.27 -20.13 -4.71
C ASP A 338 12.92 -20.57 -5.30
N PHE A 339 12.84 -21.82 -5.75
CA PHE A 339 11.61 -22.38 -6.36
C PHE A 339 10.43 -22.53 -5.39
N LYS A 340 10.64 -22.29 -4.09
CA LYS A 340 9.54 -22.18 -3.11
C LYS A 340 8.84 -20.82 -3.17
N LYS A 341 9.50 -19.82 -3.77
CA LYS A 341 8.92 -18.50 -3.99
C LYS A 341 8.10 -18.54 -5.28
N ASP A 342 6.88 -18.03 -5.20
CA ASP A 342 6.03 -17.86 -6.38
C ASP A 342 6.72 -16.95 -7.43
N VAL A 343 6.44 -17.23 -8.70
CA VAL A 343 6.91 -16.40 -9.82
C VAL A 343 6.32 -15.00 -9.74
N LEU A 344 7.08 -14.02 -10.18
CA LEU A 344 6.58 -12.66 -10.36
C LEU A 344 6.15 -12.46 -11.81
N ARG A 345 4.92 -11.99 -12.02
CA ARG A 345 4.40 -11.65 -13.34
C ARG A 345 4.31 -10.15 -13.52
N ILE A 346 4.71 -9.68 -14.70
CA ILE A 346 4.51 -8.31 -15.16
C ILE A 346 3.72 -8.40 -16.45
N ASP A 347 2.43 -8.11 -16.37
CA ASP A 347 1.52 -8.30 -17.48
C ASP A 347 1.43 -7.05 -18.37
N SER A 348 0.92 -7.23 -19.59
CA SER A 348 0.51 -6.15 -20.50
C SER A 348 1.62 -5.15 -20.87
N ILE A 349 2.86 -5.61 -20.99
CA ILE A 349 4.00 -4.78 -21.42
C ILE A 349 3.86 -4.46 -22.92
N PRO A 350 3.97 -3.18 -23.35
CA PRO A 350 3.90 -2.82 -24.77
C PRO A 350 4.99 -3.52 -25.60
N SER A 351 4.64 -4.05 -26.77
CA SER A 351 5.58 -4.75 -27.65
C SER A 351 6.75 -3.86 -28.13
N THR A 352 6.59 -2.54 -28.09
CA THR A 352 7.67 -1.58 -28.36
C THR A 352 8.82 -1.64 -27.35
N ALA A 353 8.59 -2.18 -26.16
CA ALA A 353 9.61 -2.35 -25.12
C ALA A 353 10.33 -3.71 -25.19
N LEU A 354 9.88 -4.63 -26.06
CA LEU A 354 10.38 -6.00 -26.12
C LEU A 354 11.89 -6.06 -26.39
N ASP A 355 12.35 -5.39 -27.44
CA ASP A 355 13.77 -5.42 -27.83
C ASP A 355 14.66 -4.81 -26.74
N GLY A 356 14.22 -3.71 -26.11
CA GLY A 356 14.95 -3.07 -25.02
C GLY A 356 15.03 -3.96 -23.76
N ILE A 357 13.96 -4.71 -23.46
CA ILE A 357 13.97 -5.68 -22.35
C ILE A 357 14.92 -6.85 -22.66
N LYS A 358 14.94 -7.38 -23.89
CA LYS A 358 15.87 -8.43 -24.30
C LYS A 358 17.32 -7.99 -24.17
N GLU A 359 17.66 -6.81 -24.70
CA GLU A 359 19.01 -6.24 -24.59
C GLU A 359 19.44 -6.03 -23.13
N TRP A 360 18.52 -5.58 -22.28
CA TRP A 360 18.76 -5.45 -20.85
C TRP A 360 19.01 -6.80 -20.16
N LEU A 361 18.21 -7.82 -20.47
CA LEU A 361 18.38 -9.18 -19.94
C LEU A 361 19.72 -9.78 -20.36
N ASP A 362 20.11 -9.60 -21.63
CA ASP A 362 21.42 -10.03 -22.14
C ASP A 362 22.58 -9.32 -21.43
N THR A 363 22.47 -8.00 -21.24
CA THR A 363 23.52 -7.18 -20.58
C THR A 363 23.69 -7.55 -19.10
N THR A 364 22.63 -8.07 -18.47
CA THR A 364 22.63 -8.50 -17.06
C THR A 364 22.89 -9.99 -16.87
N ASP A 365 23.22 -10.72 -17.95
CA ASP A 365 23.47 -12.17 -17.94
C ASP A 365 22.29 -12.99 -17.36
N ILE A 366 21.07 -12.55 -17.66
CA ILE A 366 19.84 -13.23 -17.26
C ILE A 366 19.31 -13.99 -18.46
N LYS A 367 19.29 -15.33 -18.36
CA LYS A 367 18.75 -16.17 -19.42
C LYS A 367 17.24 -15.94 -19.54
N TYR A 368 16.79 -15.68 -20.77
CA TYR A 368 15.37 -15.56 -21.09
C TYR A 368 14.91 -16.52 -22.19
N TYR A 369 13.61 -16.78 -22.18
CA TYR A 369 12.89 -17.59 -23.16
C TYR A 369 11.68 -16.83 -23.70
N GLU A 370 11.16 -17.26 -24.85
CA GLU A 370 9.97 -16.67 -25.47
C GLU A 370 8.90 -17.75 -25.64
N SER A 371 7.68 -17.44 -25.24
CA SER A 371 6.53 -18.34 -25.31
C SER A 371 5.35 -17.66 -25.98
N ARG A 372 4.63 -18.38 -26.84
CA ARG A 372 3.41 -17.85 -27.49
C ARG A 372 2.18 -17.84 -26.57
N LEU A 373 2.22 -18.64 -25.49
CA LEU A 373 1.13 -18.84 -24.53
C LEU A 373 1.62 -18.55 -23.11
N ASN A 374 0.68 -18.31 -22.20
CA ASN A 374 0.98 -18.25 -20.77
C ASN A 374 1.13 -19.67 -20.21
N LEU A 375 2.17 -19.90 -19.41
CA LEU A 375 2.46 -21.21 -18.83
C LEU A 375 1.87 -21.37 -17.43
N ASN A 376 1.59 -22.61 -17.01
CA ASN A 376 1.18 -22.92 -15.65
C ASN A 376 2.40 -23.08 -14.73
N TRP A 377 3.01 -21.95 -14.35
CA TRP A 377 4.23 -21.92 -13.54
C TRP A 377 4.12 -22.64 -12.20
N ARG A 378 2.96 -22.60 -11.54
CA ARG A 378 2.76 -23.28 -10.26
C ARG A 378 2.95 -24.79 -10.41
N GLN A 379 2.40 -25.38 -11.47
CA GLN A 379 2.54 -26.80 -11.74
C GLN A 379 3.98 -27.14 -12.17
N ILE A 380 4.59 -26.32 -13.02
CA ILE A 380 5.99 -26.50 -13.48
C ILE A 380 6.95 -26.49 -12.27
N LEU A 381 6.89 -25.45 -11.44
CA LEU A 381 7.75 -25.32 -10.27
C LEU A 381 7.51 -26.41 -9.24
N LYS A 382 6.27 -26.88 -9.08
CA LYS A 382 5.98 -28.02 -8.21
C LYS A 382 6.68 -29.29 -8.71
N THR A 383 6.55 -29.63 -9.99
CA THR A 383 7.25 -30.78 -10.58
C THR A 383 8.77 -30.69 -10.40
N ILE A 384 9.35 -29.50 -10.61
CA ILE A 384 10.80 -29.27 -10.42
C ILE A 384 11.20 -29.43 -8.95
N THR A 385 10.38 -28.94 -8.02
CA THR A 385 10.65 -29.02 -6.58
C THR A 385 10.52 -30.46 -6.04
N ASP A 386 9.59 -31.24 -6.60
CA ASP A 386 9.35 -32.63 -6.21
C ASP A 386 10.46 -33.57 -6.74
N ASP A 387 11.00 -33.32 -7.94
CA ASP A 387 12.11 -34.09 -8.51
C ASP A 387 13.15 -33.21 -9.28
N PRO A 388 14.09 -32.57 -8.55
CA PRO A 388 15.10 -31.73 -9.18
C PRO A 388 16.12 -32.49 -10.04
N GLN A 389 16.35 -33.78 -9.77
CA GLN A 389 17.35 -34.56 -10.52
C GLN A 389 16.86 -34.87 -11.92
N SER A 390 15.62 -35.35 -12.04
CA SER A 390 14.97 -35.59 -13.32
C SER A 390 14.90 -34.33 -14.17
N PHE A 391 14.64 -33.16 -13.56
CA PHE A 391 14.66 -31.89 -14.28
C PHE A 391 16.02 -31.61 -14.95
N ILE A 392 17.13 -31.82 -14.23
CA ILE A 392 18.47 -31.59 -14.78
C ILE A 392 18.81 -32.63 -15.87
N GLU A 393 18.48 -33.91 -15.65
CA GLU A 393 18.75 -34.98 -16.61
C GLU A 393 18.00 -34.79 -17.93
N ASN A 394 16.79 -34.21 -17.88
CA ASN A 394 15.95 -33.94 -19.05
C ASN A 394 16.29 -32.60 -19.75
N GLY A 395 17.43 -31.98 -19.45
CA GLY A 395 17.87 -30.75 -20.12
C GLY A 395 17.40 -29.45 -19.46
N GLY A 396 16.86 -29.50 -18.24
CA GLY A 396 16.52 -28.33 -17.45
C GLY A 396 15.50 -27.43 -18.14
N TRP A 397 15.84 -26.15 -18.32
CA TRP A 397 14.97 -25.14 -18.93
C TRP A 397 14.82 -25.24 -20.45
N GLU A 398 15.46 -26.21 -21.11
CA GLU A 398 15.44 -26.35 -22.57
C GLU A 398 14.04 -26.62 -23.14
N PHE A 399 13.10 -27.16 -22.35
CA PHE A 399 11.71 -27.34 -22.78
C PHE A 399 10.99 -26.01 -23.12
N LEU A 400 11.53 -24.86 -22.68
CA LEU A 400 11.03 -23.53 -23.03
C LEU A 400 11.55 -23.03 -24.39
N ASN A 401 12.58 -23.68 -24.95
CA ASN A 401 13.18 -23.31 -26.22
C ASN A 401 12.40 -23.92 -27.40
N LEU A 402 11.20 -23.40 -27.65
CA LEU A 402 10.29 -23.90 -28.69
C LEU A 402 10.85 -23.76 -30.12
N GLU A 403 11.81 -22.85 -30.36
CA GLU A 403 12.43 -22.67 -31.68
C GLU A 403 13.49 -23.74 -32.01
N ALA A 404 14.13 -24.36 -31.01
CA ALA A 404 15.06 -25.45 -31.26
C ALA A 404 14.35 -26.73 -31.74
N SER A 405 13.14 -26.98 -31.22
CA SER A 405 12.29 -28.12 -31.61
C SER A 405 11.67 -27.99 -33.00
N ASP A 406 11.55 -26.78 -33.56
CA ASP A 406 10.97 -26.55 -34.90
C ASP A 406 12.00 -26.62 -36.04
N SER A 407 13.29 -26.81 -35.73
CA SER A 407 14.39 -26.75 -36.72
C SER A 407 14.94 -28.10 -37.19
N ASP A 408 14.46 -29.24 -36.66
CA ASP A 408 15.02 -30.56 -36.98
C ASP A 408 13.98 -31.70 -37.16
N SER A 409 12.73 -31.38 -37.50
CA SER A 409 11.75 -32.42 -37.86
C SER A 409 10.77 -31.96 -38.95
N GLU A 410 11.13 -32.23 -40.21
CA GLU A 410 10.17 -32.46 -41.30
C GLU A 410 9.48 -33.84 -41.11
N ASP A 411 8.86 -34.06 -39.96
CA ASP A 411 7.87 -35.13 -39.79
C ASP A 411 6.63 -34.50 -39.15
N GLU A 412 5.67 -34.18 -40.02
CA GLU A 412 4.29 -33.88 -39.64
C GLU A 412 3.69 -35.09 -38.91
N GLU A 413 3.70 -35.06 -37.58
CA GLU A 413 2.62 -35.66 -36.80
C GLU A 413 2.07 -34.60 -35.83
N GLU A 414 0.82 -34.21 -36.05
CA GLU A 414 -0.03 -33.54 -35.06
C GLU A 414 -0.02 -34.37 -33.76
N SER A 415 0.87 -34.03 -32.84
CA SER A 415 0.76 -34.42 -31.44
C SER A 415 0.15 -33.25 -30.65
N ASP A 416 -1.08 -32.91 -31.00
CA ASP A 416 -2.01 -32.25 -30.09
C ASP A 416 -2.37 -33.24 -28.99
N GLN A 417 -1.50 -33.37 -27.99
CA GLN A 417 -1.85 -33.98 -26.70
C GLN A 417 -2.17 -32.87 -25.70
N GLY A 418 -3.26 -32.16 -25.99
CA GLY A 418 -4.12 -31.63 -24.94
C GLY A 418 -4.45 -32.76 -23.96
N TYR A 419 -4.03 -32.55 -22.72
CA TYR A 419 -4.33 -33.40 -21.55
C TYR A 419 -5.78 -33.93 -21.59
N GLN A 420 -5.94 -35.24 -21.81
CA GLN A 420 -7.22 -35.93 -21.61
C GLN A 420 -7.27 -36.50 -20.18
N PRO A 421 -8.25 -36.10 -19.35
CA PRO A 421 -8.44 -36.75 -18.06
C PRO A 421 -8.96 -38.17 -18.30
N SER A 422 -8.22 -39.18 -17.84
CA SER A 422 -8.66 -40.56 -17.87
C SER A 422 -9.83 -40.75 -16.91
N ASP A 423 -10.98 -41.13 -17.47
CA ASP A 423 -12.22 -41.48 -16.78
C ASP A 423 -12.03 -42.79 -16.00
N VAL A 424 -11.56 -42.70 -14.76
CA VAL A 424 -11.56 -43.80 -13.80
C VAL A 424 -11.86 -43.23 -12.41
N GLU A 425 -13.12 -43.30 -12.00
CA GLU A 425 -13.44 -43.34 -10.56
C GLU A 425 -12.76 -44.58 -9.96
N PRO A 426 -12.06 -44.39 -8.83
CA PRO A 426 -12.54 -45.06 -7.64
C PRO A 426 -12.63 -44.13 -6.43
N GLU A 427 -13.56 -44.52 -5.57
CA GLU A 427 -13.99 -43.89 -4.33
C GLU A 427 -12.86 -43.55 -3.35
N SER A 428 -13.01 -42.37 -2.74
CA SER A 428 -12.70 -42.00 -1.36
C SER A 428 -11.52 -42.66 -0.62
N GLU A 429 -10.52 -41.85 -0.28
CA GLU A 429 -10.00 -41.74 1.09
C GLU A 429 -9.35 -40.36 1.27
N SER A 430 -9.92 -39.57 2.19
CA SER A 430 -9.56 -38.19 2.49
C SER A 430 -8.52 -38.12 3.61
N GLU A 431 -7.29 -37.73 3.27
CA GLU A 431 -6.29 -37.24 4.23
C GLU A 431 -5.73 -35.90 3.72
N ASP A 432 -6.43 -34.81 4.04
CA ASP A 432 -5.96 -33.45 3.79
C ASP A 432 -5.11 -32.96 4.97
N ASP A 433 -3.80 -32.98 4.79
CA ASP A 433 -2.83 -32.23 5.59
C ASP A 433 -2.38 -31.03 4.76
N VAL A 434 -3.06 -29.89 4.91
CA VAL A 434 -2.69 -28.63 4.25
C VAL A 434 -2.41 -27.54 5.28
N SER A 435 -1.11 -27.35 5.50
CA SER A 435 -0.51 -26.11 5.97
C SER A 435 -0.66 -25.05 4.89
N ASP A 436 -1.53 -24.06 5.09
CA ASP A 436 -1.29 -22.75 4.49
C ASP A 436 -1.78 -21.59 5.36
N SER A 437 -0.91 -20.61 5.46
CA SER A 437 -0.98 -19.45 6.34
C SER A 437 -1.26 -18.22 5.47
N GLU A 438 -2.51 -18.05 5.04
CA GLU A 438 -2.93 -16.84 4.36
C GLU A 438 -3.60 -15.85 5.32
N SER A 439 -2.97 -14.68 5.47
CA SER A 439 -3.48 -13.53 6.19
C SER A 439 -4.60 -12.86 5.38
N LEU A 440 -5.86 -13.10 5.77
CA LEU A 440 -7.02 -12.45 5.19
C LEU A 440 -7.36 -11.16 5.94
N VAL A 441 -7.17 -10.02 5.28
CA VAL A 441 -7.75 -8.74 5.65
C VAL A 441 -9.17 -8.66 5.08
N GLU A 442 -10.19 -8.70 5.94
CA GLU A 442 -11.58 -8.39 5.56
C GLU A 442 -11.70 -6.91 5.22
N SER A 443 -11.95 -6.59 3.95
CA SER A 443 -12.56 -5.34 3.50
C SER A 443 -14.08 -5.56 3.42
N GLU A 444 -14.81 -5.11 4.43
CA GLU A 444 -16.27 -4.93 4.34
C GLU A 444 -16.53 -3.47 3.94
N ASP A 445 -16.98 -3.29 2.70
CA ASP A 445 -17.70 -2.12 2.22
C ASP A 445 -19.09 -2.10 2.88
N GLU A 446 -19.44 -1.01 3.56
CA GLU A 446 -20.82 -0.73 3.97
C GLU A 446 -21.39 0.30 2.99
N GLU A 447 -22.24 -0.20 2.08
CA GLU A 447 -23.20 0.57 1.29
C GLU A 447 -24.29 1.14 2.23
N GLU A 448 -24.44 2.46 2.28
CA GLU A 448 -25.64 3.11 2.82
C GLU A 448 -26.60 3.42 1.66
N GLU A 449 -27.71 2.70 1.62
CA GLU A 449 -28.90 3.01 0.82
C GLU A 449 -29.59 4.27 1.40
N GLU A 450 -29.66 5.36 0.63
CA GLU A 450 -30.71 6.37 0.79
C GLU A 450 -31.65 6.35 -0.42
N SER A 451 -32.93 6.28 -0.09
CA SER A 451 -34.10 5.95 -0.90
C SER A 451 -34.43 6.90 -2.05
N GLU A 452 -34.86 6.28 -3.15
CA GLU A 452 -35.50 6.86 -4.33
C GLU A 452 -36.79 7.65 -4.00
N GLU A 453 -36.92 8.86 -4.58
CA GLU A 453 -38.22 9.41 -4.97
C GLU A 453 -38.13 9.93 -6.41
N GLU A 454 -38.94 9.33 -7.29
CA GLU A 454 -39.17 9.71 -8.69
C GLU A 454 -39.79 11.12 -8.82
N SER A 455 -39.27 11.96 -9.71
CA SER A 455 -40.07 13.04 -10.30
C SER A 455 -39.59 13.43 -11.71
N GLU A 456 -40.38 13.01 -12.70
CA GLU A 456 -40.67 13.54 -14.04
C GLU A 456 -39.61 14.32 -14.84
N GLU A 457 -39.31 13.78 -16.02
CA GLU A 457 -38.55 14.36 -17.11
C GLU A 457 -39.14 15.69 -17.62
N GLU A 458 -38.53 16.82 -17.24
CA GLU A 458 -38.73 18.10 -17.92
C GLU A 458 -37.60 18.34 -18.92
N LYS A 459 -37.92 18.30 -20.22
CA LYS A 459 -37.00 18.56 -21.33
C LYS A 459 -36.28 19.90 -21.15
N GLY A 460 -34.97 19.83 -20.88
CA GLY A 460 -34.11 21.01 -20.81
C GLY A 460 -34.14 21.85 -22.09
N LYS A 461 -34.12 23.16 -21.93
CA LYS A 461 -34.03 24.14 -23.02
C LYS A 461 -32.74 23.93 -23.81
N THR A 462 -32.82 24.04 -25.13
CA THR A 462 -31.66 23.86 -26.01
C THR A 462 -30.66 25.02 -25.86
N TRP A 463 -29.38 24.72 -26.11
CA TRP A 463 -28.26 25.65 -26.01
C TRP A 463 -28.47 26.99 -26.75
N GLU A 464 -29.16 26.97 -27.89
CA GLU A 464 -29.51 28.19 -28.64
C GLU A 464 -30.46 29.12 -27.87
N GLU A 465 -31.29 28.60 -26.97
CA GLU A 465 -32.22 29.40 -26.17
C GLU A 465 -31.48 30.09 -25.01
N LEU A 466 -30.52 29.39 -24.40
CA LEU A 466 -29.64 29.93 -23.35
C LEU A 466 -28.67 31.00 -23.89
N GLU A 467 -28.10 30.81 -25.10
CA GLU A 467 -27.25 31.82 -25.74
C GLU A 467 -28.03 33.09 -26.09
N ARG A 468 -29.28 32.94 -26.52
CA ARG A 468 -30.16 34.08 -26.85
C ARG A 468 -30.53 34.88 -25.61
N GLU A 469 -30.81 34.20 -24.50
CA GLU A 469 -31.13 34.83 -23.20
C GLU A 469 -29.92 35.58 -22.62
N ALA A 470 -28.71 35.00 -22.71
CA ALA A 470 -27.47 35.66 -22.30
C ALA A 470 -27.14 36.89 -23.16
N SER A 471 -27.32 36.81 -24.49
CA SER A 471 -27.06 37.95 -25.39
C SER A 471 -28.02 39.12 -25.15
N ASN A 472 -29.26 38.84 -24.75
CA ASN A 472 -30.24 39.89 -24.43
C ASN A 472 -29.91 40.56 -23.08
N ALA A 473 -29.43 39.81 -22.09
CA ALA A 473 -29.04 40.35 -20.79
C ALA A 473 -27.80 41.26 -20.87
N ASP A 474 -26.85 40.94 -21.75
CA ASP A 474 -25.69 41.80 -22.01
C ASP A 474 -26.07 43.07 -22.79
N ARG A 475 -27.06 42.98 -23.69
CA ARG A 475 -27.57 44.14 -24.43
C ARG A 475 -28.40 45.09 -23.56
N GLU A 476 -29.02 44.58 -22.49
CA GLU A 476 -29.81 45.36 -21.54
C GLU A 476 -28.93 46.07 -20.48
N LYS A 477 -27.72 45.57 -20.21
CA LYS A 477 -26.79 46.12 -19.21
C LYS A 477 -25.71 47.09 -19.72
N GLY A 478 -25.68 47.39 -21.01
CA GLY A 478 -24.66 48.27 -21.57
C GLY A 478 -25.08 49.73 -21.67
N ASN A 479 -25.01 50.54 -20.58
CA ASN A 479 -24.62 51.97 -20.67
C ASN A 479 -24.38 52.75 -19.35
N GLU A 480 -23.60 52.26 -18.38
CA GLU A 480 -23.06 53.16 -17.33
C GLU A 480 -21.52 53.17 -17.36
N SER A 481 -21.01 54.21 -18.04
CA SER A 481 -19.60 54.60 -18.09
C SER A 481 -19.13 55.01 -16.69
N ASP A 482 -18.36 54.13 -16.03
CA ASP A 482 -17.79 54.37 -14.70
C ASP A 482 -16.57 55.31 -14.84
N SER A 483 -16.81 56.60 -14.65
CA SER A 483 -15.78 57.65 -14.76
C SER A 483 -14.72 57.55 -13.63
N GLU A 484 -13.48 57.91 -13.96
CA GLU A 484 -12.28 57.89 -13.09
C GLU A 484 -12.42 58.56 -11.71
N GLU A 485 -13.47 59.35 -11.47
CA GLU A 485 -13.73 60.02 -10.19
C GLU A 485 -14.24 59.07 -9.08
N ASP A 486 -15.01 58.03 -9.41
CA ASP A 486 -15.57 57.12 -8.39
C ASP A 486 -14.54 56.10 -7.88
N ARG A 487 -13.55 55.72 -8.70
CA ARG A 487 -12.39 54.93 -8.28
C ARG A 487 -11.51 55.65 -7.26
N ARG A 488 -11.38 56.99 -7.35
CA ARG A 488 -10.58 57.78 -6.39
C ARG A 488 -11.25 57.91 -5.03
N ARG A 489 -12.59 58.00 -4.95
CA ARG A 489 -13.32 58.04 -3.68
C ARG A 489 -13.25 56.73 -2.89
N ARG A 490 -13.23 55.57 -3.56
CA ARG A 490 -13.08 54.27 -2.88
C ARG A 490 -11.67 54.05 -2.31
N LYS A 491 -10.62 54.60 -2.96
CA LYS A 491 -9.22 54.47 -2.51
C LYS A 491 -8.91 55.27 -1.23
N MET A 492 -9.58 56.40 -0.99
CA MET A 492 -9.39 57.18 0.26
C MET A 492 -10.05 56.54 1.50
N LYS A 493 -11.06 55.69 1.36
CA LYS A 493 -11.74 55.04 2.51
C LYS A 493 -11.00 53.82 3.07
N ALA A 494 -10.00 53.28 2.35
CA ALA A 494 -9.30 52.05 2.74
C ALA A 494 -8.06 52.27 3.64
N LEU A 495 -7.57 53.49 3.82
CA LEU A 495 -6.36 53.80 4.61
C LEU A 495 -6.64 54.19 6.08
N GLY A 496 -7.88 54.03 6.57
CA GLY A 496 -8.34 54.59 7.85
C GLY A 496 -8.52 53.62 9.02
N LYS A 497 -7.93 52.41 9.03
CA LYS A 497 -8.03 51.50 10.20
C LYS A 497 -6.75 50.70 10.45
N SER A 498 -5.73 51.35 11.02
CA SER A 498 -4.67 50.70 11.80
C SER A 498 -4.97 50.83 13.30
N ARG A 499 -4.89 49.70 14.03
CA ARG A 499 -5.15 49.58 15.48
C ARG A 499 -4.06 50.29 16.31
N ALA A 500 -4.49 50.98 17.37
CA ALA A 500 -3.65 51.48 18.47
C ALA A 500 -3.87 50.63 19.76
N PRO A 501 -2.92 50.61 20.72
CA PRO A 501 -2.79 49.57 21.75
C PRO A 501 -3.61 49.85 23.04
N PRO A 502 -3.81 48.86 23.94
CA PRO A 502 -4.64 49.04 25.13
C PRO A 502 -3.85 49.68 26.30
N SER A 503 -4.49 50.63 26.97
CA SER A 503 -4.02 51.22 28.23
C SER A 503 -4.93 50.83 29.40
N SER A 504 -4.29 50.69 30.56
CA SER A 504 -4.81 50.29 31.88
C SER A 504 -5.78 51.29 32.52
N SER A 505 -6.75 50.82 33.31
CA SER A 505 -6.88 51.10 34.77
C SER A 505 -8.30 50.90 35.31
N ILE A 506 -8.40 50.14 36.42
CA ILE A 506 -9.58 50.02 37.30
C ILE A 506 -9.36 50.99 38.47
N PRO A 507 -10.38 51.75 38.94
CA PRO A 507 -10.22 52.60 40.12
C PRO A 507 -10.52 51.82 41.41
N LYS A 508 -9.60 51.90 42.37
CA LYS A 508 -9.83 51.57 43.79
C LYS A 508 -10.37 52.81 44.51
N ARG A 509 -11.39 52.64 45.37
CA ARG A 509 -11.67 53.60 46.45
C ARG A 509 -11.84 52.88 47.81
N SER A 510 -10.85 53.20 48.67
CA SER A 510 -10.73 53.28 50.13
C SER A 510 -11.61 52.50 51.13
N LYS A 511 -10.88 51.97 52.13
CA LYS A 511 -11.28 51.43 53.44
C LYS A 511 -12.02 52.42 54.37
N LEU A 512 -12.86 51.86 55.24
CA LEU A 512 -13.18 52.17 56.65
C LEU A 512 -14.18 51.07 57.08
N ARG A 513 -14.16 50.43 58.24
CA ARG A 513 -13.40 50.52 59.49
C ARG A 513 -13.41 49.12 60.11
#